data_AF-A0A925IWK7-F1
#
_entry.id   AF-A0A925IWK7-F1
#
_cell.length_a   1.000
_cell.length_b   1.000
_cell.length_c   1.000
_cell.angle_alpha   90.00
_cell.angle_beta   90.00
_cell.angle_gamma   90.00
#
_symmetry.space_group_name_H-M   'P 1'
#
loop_
_entity.id
_entity.type
_entity.pdbx_description
1 polymer ?
#
loop_
_entity_poly.entity_id
_entity_poly.type
_entity_poly.pdbx_seq_one_letter_code
_entity_poly.pdbx_strand_id
1 'polypeptide(L)' 'MKIAIMGAGNIGGALAKNLIKAGHTVLIGARLPWQKMP' A
#
# COMPACT_ATOMS: atom_id res chain seq x y z
N MET A 1 14.47 -2.02 3.27
CA MET A 1 14.42 -0.66 2.68
C MET A 1 13.10 0.01 3.06
N LYS A 2 13.07 1.35 3.18
CA LYS A 2 11.83 2.11 3.40
C LYS A 2 11.25 2.53 2.05
N ILE A 3 10.01 2.19 1.77
CA ILE A 3 9.35 2.42 0.47
C ILE A 3 8.05 3.17 0.70
N ALA A 4 7.81 4.23 -0.06
CA ALA A 4 6.55 4.98 -0.04
C ALA A 4 5.72 4.67 -1.30
N ILE A 5 4.45 4.32 -1.12
CA ILE A 5 3.47 4.11 -2.20
C ILE A 5 2.39 5.18 -2.10
N MET A 6 2.14 5.88 -3.20
CA MET A 6 1.04 6.85 -3.32
C MET A 6 -0.12 6.19 -4.07
N GLY A 7 -1.25 6.03 -3.37
CA GLY A 7 -2.45 5.36 -3.86
C GLY A 7 -2.65 3.97 -3.25
N ALA A 8 -3.74 3.79 -2.50
CA ALA A 8 -4.12 2.52 -1.86
C ALA A 8 -5.17 1.72 -2.67
N GLY A 9 -5.12 1.80 -4.01
CA GLY A 9 -6.00 1.02 -4.89
C GLY A 9 -5.60 -0.46 -5.00
N ASN A 10 -6.28 -1.24 -5.85
CA ASN A 10 -5.98 -2.68 -6.05
C ASN A 10 -4.48 -2.95 -6.30
N ILE A 11 -3.84 -2.14 -7.15
CA ILE A 11 -2.43 -2.30 -7.49
C ILE A 11 -1.54 -1.86 -6.31
N GLY A 12 -1.80 -0.70 -5.73
CA GLY A 12 -1.01 -0.18 -4.61
C GLY A 12 -1.03 -1.11 -3.40
N GLY A 13 -2.20 -1.68 -3.07
CA GLY A 13 -2.34 -2.67 -2.00
C GLY A 13 -1.66 -4.00 -2.31
N ALA A 14 -1.78 -4.52 -3.54
CA ALA A 14 -1.11 -5.76 -3.94
C ALA A 14 0.42 -5.61 -3.93
N LEU A 15 0.92 -4.48 -4.46
CA LEU A 15 2.34 -4.15 -4.47
C LEU A 15 2.88 -4.01 -3.03
N ALA A 16 2.18 -3.28 -2.17
CA ALA A 16 2.57 -3.13 -0.77
C ALA A 16 2.69 -4.49 -0.07
N LYS A 17 1.71 -5.38 -0.27
CA LYS A 17 1.74 -6.74 0.29
C LYS A 17 2.98 -7.53 -0.15
N ASN A 18 3.33 -7.47 -1.43
CA ASN A 18 4.52 -8.16 -1.95
C ASN A 18 5.82 -7.58 -1.38
N LEU A 19 5.93 -6.26 -1.28
CA LEU A 19 7.11 -5.60 -0.71
C LEU A 19 7.27 -5.89 0.80
N ILE A 20 6.17 -5.94 1.54
CA ILE A 20 6.19 -6.33 2.96
C ILE A 20 6.67 -7.79 3.11
N LYS A 21 6.16 -8.71 2.27
CA LYS A 21 6.62 -10.11 2.26
C LYS A 21 8.11 -10.25 1.92
N ALA A 22 8.65 -9.35 1.11
CA ALA A 22 10.07 -9.27 0.79
C ALA A 22 10.92 -8.66 1.92
N GLY A 23 10.33 -8.33 3.08
CA GLY A 23 11.04 -7.77 4.24
C GLY A 23 11.25 -6.26 4.16
N HIS A 24 10.46 -5.54 3.37
CA HIS A 24 10.54 -4.08 3.29
C HIS A 24 9.51 -3.41 4.21
N THR A 25 9.88 -2.23 4.72
CA THR A 25 8.95 -1.36 5.45
C THR A 25 8.27 -0.45 4.44
N VAL A 26 6.94 -0.50 4.36
CA VAL A 26 6.15 0.24 3.37
C VAL A 26 5.25 1.27 4.06
N LEU A 27 5.32 2.51 3.62
CA LEU A 27 4.39 3.59 3.97
C LEU A 27 3.43 3.80 2.79
N ILE A 28 2.13 3.78 3.04
CA ILE A 28 1.11 4.02 2.01
C ILE A 28 0.42 5.34 2.29
N GLY A 29 0.51 6.28 1.35
CA GLY A 29 -0.26 7.51 1.34
C GLY A 29 -1.46 7.38 0.41
N ALA A 30 -2.66 7.67 0.90
CA ALA A 30 -3.87 7.73 0.08
C ALA A 30 -4.70 8.95 0.48
N ARG A 31 -5.30 9.62 -0.51
CA ARG A 31 -6.19 10.78 -0.27
C ARG A 31 -7.47 10.37 0.46
N LEU A 32 -7.96 9.18 0.17
CA LEU A 32 -9.02 8.50 0.92
C LEU A 32 -8.45 7.15 1.38
N PRO A 33 -8.39 6.86 2.69
CA PRO A 33 -8.11 5.50 3.14
C PRO A 33 -9.22 4.61 2.58
N TRP A 34 -8.84 3.45 2.05
CA TRP A 34 -9.75 2.50 1.39
C TRP A 34 -11.13 2.49 2.05
N GLN A 35 -12.12 3.06 1.36
CA GLN A 35 -13.50 3.05 1.81
C GLN A 35 -13.94 1.58 1.70
N LYS A 36 -14.32 0.95 2.81
CA LYS A 36 -15.12 -0.28 2.73
C LYS A 36 -16.32 0.09 1.85
N MET A 37 -16.44 -0.53 0.67
CA MET A 37 -17.72 -0.53 -0.03
C MET A 37 -18.75 -1.09 0.95
N PRO A 38 -19.95 -0.48 1.07
CA PRO A 38 -21.03 -1.04 1.87
C PRO A 38 -21.38 -2.46 1.41
#